data_AF-A0A5N5WLV9-F1
#
_entry.id   AF-A0A5N5WLV9-F1
#
_cell.length_a   1.000
_cell.length_b   1.000
_cell.length_c   1.000
_cell.angle_alpha   90.00
_cell.angle_beta   90.00
_cell.angle_gamma   90.00
#
_symmetry.space_group_name_H-M   'P 1'
#
loop_
_entity.id
_entity.type
_entity.pdbx_description
1 polymer ?
#
loop_
_entity_poly.entity_id
_entity_poly.type
_entity_poly.pdbx_seq_one_letter_code
_entity_poly.pdbx_strand_id
1 'polypeptide(L)'
;MKLYLLSLFFLTLNALPNPSSSSSDKPPYFLLAGDSTTAVQSANGGGWGDGFLTTTLSQGAGGHNYGHNGATTVSFRQGGDWATVLKKVEEVKAKYQPYVTIQFGHNDQKPKANISVEEYTTNLETYVGEVQKAGATPILVTPLARRKFDNSTGVPTVVRSLEEQRIGTIKAARKTGASYIDLNKASTQYLNSIGPFNAHTYNLKADDSTHLNVAGSQVFGGMVAGLIIKEYPQLGTAGYGTTFCGWLLAALSNGHLGQYLDLGIFLVIGATLQILAHTLRAWLPPFPLFALTFFFASLGQAYQDTYANTFVASVRAAHLWLGFIHAMYMAGCLVGPFISTAVASAGTQSHWELFYTAPLGLGVINFVLVIVAFRESLAFKRRVRGGTVSTQEERQKGAMQEIQKTLTSPSVWILSLYFFFFLGAVITAGGWIVEYLVHVRNGDLNNMGYVPAGFYGGGFLGRLILAEPTYRWGERRMIFIYLLLCVGLELVFWFVPNIITEAVAISLLGFFSGPFFATGISVASKLFTVDIRSSALSFIFVFGQVGGAIFPAVTGIMATNVGVAVLQPMLVGLLGATGISWLLLPKSRLHHE
;
A
#
# COMPACT_ATOMS: atom_id res chain seq x y z
N MET A 1 -9.35 -19.71 29.12
CA MET A 1 -8.80 -19.53 27.75
C MET A 1 -9.59 -18.53 26.88
N LYS A 2 -10.29 -17.53 27.46
CA LYS A 2 -11.20 -16.62 26.72
C LYS A 2 -10.81 -15.12 26.76
N LEU A 3 -9.86 -14.71 27.62
CA LEU A 3 -9.29 -13.35 27.63
C LEU A 3 -7.85 -13.27 27.12
N TYR A 4 -7.11 -14.39 27.10
CA TYR A 4 -5.70 -14.41 26.68
C TYR A 4 -5.50 -14.14 25.18
N LEU A 5 -6.50 -14.44 24.33
CA LEU A 5 -6.45 -14.13 22.90
C LEU A 5 -6.71 -12.64 22.62
N LEU A 6 -7.48 -11.94 23.48
CA LEU A 6 -7.67 -10.49 23.38
C LEU A 6 -6.44 -9.73 23.91
N SER A 7 -5.78 -10.24 24.95
CA SER A 7 -4.54 -9.65 25.45
C SER A 7 -3.35 -9.90 24.52
N LEU A 8 -3.25 -11.06 23.87
CA LEU A 8 -2.31 -11.28 22.75
C LEU A 8 -2.56 -10.30 21.59
N PHE A 9 -3.81 -9.86 21.38
CA PHE A 9 -4.20 -8.91 20.33
C PHE A 9 -3.86 -7.44 20.66
N PHE A 10 -3.91 -7.03 21.92
CA PHE A 10 -3.36 -5.72 22.36
C PHE A 10 -1.83 -5.76 22.53
N LEU A 11 -1.26 -6.93 22.81
CA LEU A 11 0.19 -7.14 22.79
C LEU A 11 0.74 -7.13 21.36
N THR A 12 -0.01 -7.53 20.33
CA THR A 12 0.42 -7.38 18.91
C THR A 12 0.20 -5.99 18.33
N LEU A 13 -0.72 -5.19 18.87
CA LEU A 13 -0.73 -3.73 18.65
C LEU A 13 0.49 -3.04 19.28
N ASN A 14 1.08 -3.63 20.33
CA ASN A 14 2.37 -3.21 20.90
C ASN A 14 3.58 -4.03 20.37
N ALA A 15 3.35 -5.02 19.49
CA ALA A 15 4.37 -5.89 18.89
C ALA A 15 4.37 -5.91 17.35
N LEU A 16 3.70 -4.95 16.71
CA LEU A 16 4.46 -4.11 15.78
C LEU A 16 5.63 -3.58 16.61
N PRO A 17 6.88 -3.55 16.11
CA PRO A 17 7.89 -2.81 16.84
C PRO A 17 7.31 -1.42 17.05
N ASN A 18 6.90 -1.12 18.29
CA ASN A 18 6.93 0.24 18.77
C ASN A 18 8.39 0.59 18.50
N PRO A 19 8.71 1.42 17.49
CA PRO A 19 10.09 1.82 17.29
C PRO A 19 10.49 2.35 18.66
N SER A 20 11.44 1.67 19.29
CA SER A 20 11.93 1.90 20.63
C SER A 20 11.60 3.31 21.07
N SER A 21 10.58 3.44 21.93
CA SER A 21 10.14 4.73 22.41
C SER A 21 11.22 5.29 23.32
N SER A 22 12.19 6.01 22.74
CA SER A 22 13.03 6.92 23.50
C SER A 22 13.48 8.14 22.67
N SER A 23 13.19 9.30 23.27
CA SER A 23 13.48 10.69 22.87
C SER A 23 12.66 11.32 21.74
N SER A 24 11.39 11.61 22.08
CA SER A 24 10.60 12.81 21.76
C SER A 24 9.58 12.76 20.60
N ASP A 25 8.32 13.10 20.93
CA ASP A 25 7.15 13.38 20.05
C ASP A 25 7.36 14.57 19.07
N LYS A 26 8.60 14.80 18.61
CA LYS A 26 8.93 15.94 17.77
C LYS A 26 8.74 15.58 16.30
N PRO A 27 7.97 16.36 15.52
CA PRO A 27 7.84 16.11 14.09
C PRO A 27 9.21 16.17 13.39
N PRO A 28 9.42 15.43 12.29
CA PRO A 28 10.66 15.48 11.52
C PRO A 28 10.93 16.87 10.94
N TYR A 29 12.20 17.29 10.89
CA TYR A 29 12.62 18.48 10.15
C TYR A 29 13.82 18.19 9.26
N PHE A 30 13.66 18.30 7.95
CA PHE A 30 14.67 17.94 6.97
C PHE A 30 15.51 19.13 6.54
N LEU A 31 16.81 19.06 6.76
CA LEU A 31 17.79 20.03 6.27
C LEU A 31 18.51 19.39 5.09
N LEU A 32 18.36 19.96 3.90
CA LEU A 32 18.92 19.37 2.68
C LEU A 32 20.23 20.05 2.32
N ALA A 33 21.36 19.37 2.52
CA ALA A 33 22.67 19.82 2.11
C ALA A 33 23.05 19.16 0.79
N GLY A 34 23.49 19.94 -0.20
CA GLY A 34 23.95 19.34 -1.44
C GLY A 34 24.34 20.30 -2.55
N ASP A 35 24.68 19.71 -3.68
CA ASP A 35 25.01 20.43 -4.90
C ASP A 35 23.77 20.85 -5.70
N SER A 36 23.98 21.22 -6.97
CA SER A 36 22.93 21.72 -7.85
C SER A 36 21.79 20.73 -8.10
N THR A 37 21.97 19.43 -7.84
CA THR A 37 20.90 18.44 -7.98
C THR A 37 20.05 18.27 -6.71
N THR A 38 20.41 18.94 -5.61
CA THR A 38 19.55 19.13 -4.42
C THR A 38 18.88 20.51 -4.44
N ALA A 39 19.52 21.49 -5.08
CA ALA A 39 19.19 22.91 -5.01
C ALA A 39 17.75 23.29 -5.37
N VAL A 40 17.36 24.46 -4.88
CA VAL A 40 16.09 25.12 -5.24
C VAL A 40 15.99 25.32 -6.75
N GLN A 41 14.76 25.36 -7.25
CA GLN A 41 14.51 25.65 -8.66
C GLN A 41 14.91 27.11 -8.98
N SER A 42 15.79 27.28 -9.97
CA SER A 42 16.35 28.57 -10.37
C SER A 42 16.60 28.61 -11.89
N ALA A 43 16.85 29.80 -12.44
CA ALA A 43 17.08 29.97 -13.88
C ALA A 43 18.26 29.14 -14.44
N ASN A 44 19.21 28.74 -13.58
CA ASN A 44 20.45 28.04 -13.94
C ASN A 44 20.70 26.75 -13.14
N GLY A 45 19.69 26.23 -12.43
CA GLY A 45 19.80 24.97 -11.70
C GLY A 45 18.51 24.59 -10.99
N GLY A 46 18.36 23.32 -10.66
CA GLY A 46 17.12 22.78 -10.10
C GLY A 46 17.30 21.33 -9.72
N GLY A 47 17.06 21.02 -8.45
CA GLY A 47 17.25 19.70 -7.86
C GLY A 47 15.95 19.04 -7.42
N TRP A 48 16.08 17.91 -6.73
CA TRP A 48 14.97 17.17 -6.14
C TRP A 48 14.46 17.78 -4.83
N GLY A 49 15.25 18.67 -4.19
CA GLY A 49 15.04 19.10 -2.82
C GLY A 49 13.70 19.80 -2.58
N ASP A 50 13.32 20.76 -3.43
CA ASP A 50 12.04 21.46 -3.27
C ASP A 50 10.84 20.57 -3.55
N GLY A 51 10.94 19.68 -4.54
CA GLY A 51 9.93 18.65 -4.77
C GLY A 51 9.73 17.79 -3.53
N PHE A 52 10.81 17.31 -2.90
CA PHE A 52 10.74 16.58 -1.64
C PHE A 52 10.05 17.40 -0.54
N LEU A 53 10.50 18.63 -0.28
CA LEU A 53 9.96 19.46 0.81
C LEU A 53 8.48 19.83 0.60
N THR A 54 8.09 20.12 -0.64
CA THR A 54 6.76 20.68 -0.95
C THR A 54 5.70 19.62 -1.21
N THR A 55 6.08 18.42 -1.69
CA THR A 55 5.09 17.40 -2.07
C THR A 55 5.05 16.19 -1.13
N THR A 56 6.03 16.02 -0.24
CA THR A 56 6.15 14.78 0.55
C THR A 56 6.03 14.98 2.06
N LEU A 57 6.37 16.17 2.57
CA LEU A 57 6.30 16.45 4.00
C LEU A 57 4.85 16.73 4.44
N SER A 58 4.45 16.15 5.58
CA SER A 58 3.12 16.31 6.15
C SER A 58 3.14 16.20 7.67
N GLN A 59 1.98 16.38 8.32
CA GLN A 59 1.81 16.18 9.79
C GLN A 59 2.76 17.01 10.66
N GLY A 60 2.98 18.27 10.28
CA GLY A 60 3.85 19.19 11.02
C GLY A 60 5.34 18.97 10.76
N ALA A 61 5.72 18.01 9.91
CA ALA A 61 7.08 17.92 9.40
C ALA A 61 7.43 19.19 8.60
N GLY A 62 8.68 19.63 8.70
CA GLY A 62 9.19 20.79 8.00
C GLY A 62 10.52 20.52 7.34
N GLY A 63 11.08 21.54 6.68
CA GLY A 63 12.45 21.44 6.19
C GLY A 63 12.94 22.71 5.52
N HIS A 64 14.22 22.71 5.19
CA HIS A 64 14.89 23.78 4.49
C HIS A 64 15.93 23.22 3.51
N ASN A 65 15.95 23.77 2.30
CA ASN A 65 16.87 23.37 1.25
C ASN A 65 18.07 24.33 1.20
N TYR A 66 19.26 23.82 1.52
CA TYR A 66 20.52 24.56 1.42
C TYR A 66 21.29 24.24 0.14
N GLY A 67 20.77 23.34 -0.71
CA GLY A 67 21.43 23.00 -1.96
C GLY A 67 21.56 24.22 -2.87
N HIS A 68 22.71 24.38 -3.50
CA HIS A 68 22.91 25.46 -4.47
C HIS A 68 23.89 25.07 -5.58
N ASN A 69 23.87 25.88 -6.63
CA ASN A 69 24.66 25.61 -7.83
C ASN A 69 26.16 25.69 -7.57
N GLY A 70 26.89 24.78 -8.22
CA GLY A 70 28.36 24.76 -8.20
C GLY A 70 29.01 24.21 -6.93
N ALA A 71 28.23 23.87 -5.89
CA ALA A 71 28.79 23.38 -4.64
C ALA A 71 29.50 22.03 -4.78
N THR A 72 30.67 21.90 -4.17
CA THR A 72 31.37 20.64 -3.87
C THR A 72 31.37 20.41 -2.37
N THR A 73 31.74 19.21 -1.92
CA THR A 73 32.00 18.92 -0.50
C THR A 73 33.03 19.88 0.14
N VAL A 74 33.98 20.39 -0.65
CA VAL A 74 34.97 21.36 -0.16
C VAL A 74 34.39 22.77 -0.13
N SER A 75 33.78 23.23 -1.23
CA SER A 75 33.30 24.61 -1.34
C SER A 75 32.10 24.88 -0.42
N PHE A 76 31.22 23.90 -0.22
CA PHE A 76 30.06 24.02 0.67
C PHE A 76 30.47 24.16 2.14
N ARG A 77 31.61 23.55 2.53
CA ARG A 77 32.22 23.80 3.85
C ARG A 77 32.86 25.18 3.90
N GLN A 78 33.76 25.48 2.97
CA GLN A 78 34.55 26.72 2.98
C GLN A 78 33.70 27.98 2.80
N GLY A 79 32.60 27.88 2.06
CA GLY A 79 31.62 28.95 1.84
C GLY A 79 30.74 29.26 3.04
N GLY A 80 30.78 28.45 4.10
CA GLY A 80 29.98 28.64 5.33
C GLY A 80 28.58 28.03 5.27
N ASP A 81 28.18 27.42 4.16
CA ASP A 81 26.87 26.76 4.02
C ASP A 81 26.73 25.61 5.02
N TRP A 82 27.78 24.80 5.17
CA TRP A 82 27.79 23.72 6.15
C TRP A 82 27.63 24.20 7.60
N ALA A 83 28.29 25.30 7.95
CA ALA A 83 28.13 25.91 9.28
C ALA A 83 26.69 26.42 9.50
N THR A 84 26.04 26.91 8.44
CA THR A 84 24.65 27.34 8.49
C THR A 84 23.69 26.16 8.69
N VAL A 85 23.94 25.02 8.04
CA VAL A 85 23.18 23.77 8.26
C VAL A 85 23.26 23.33 9.72
N LEU A 86 24.46 23.27 10.29
CA LEU A 86 24.67 22.86 11.68
C LEU A 86 24.04 23.84 12.67
N LYS A 87 24.15 25.15 12.42
CA LYS A 87 23.45 26.16 13.22
C LYS A 87 21.94 25.92 13.18
N LYS A 88 21.38 25.56 12.02
CA LYS A 88 19.95 25.28 11.93
C LYS A 88 19.54 24.04 12.70
N VAL A 89 20.37 23.00 12.75
CA VAL A 89 20.14 21.82 13.61
C VAL A 89 19.94 22.27 15.06
N GLU A 90 20.83 23.11 15.58
CA GLU A 90 20.74 23.64 16.95
C GLU A 90 19.45 24.43 17.19
N GLU A 91 19.03 25.25 16.21
CA GLU A 91 17.79 26.04 16.30
C GLU A 91 16.53 25.17 16.33
N VAL A 92 16.48 24.07 15.56
CA VAL A 92 15.25 23.29 15.39
C VAL A 92 15.15 22.09 16.34
N LYS A 93 16.28 21.54 16.84
CA LYS A 93 16.29 20.30 17.63
C LYS A 93 15.50 20.36 18.94
N ALA A 94 15.22 21.56 19.45
CA ALA A 94 14.34 21.74 20.59
C ALA A 94 12.88 21.37 20.28
N LYS A 95 12.39 21.65 19.06
CA LYS A 95 10.99 21.50 18.63
C LYS A 95 10.78 20.34 17.64
N TYR A 96 11.80 19.99 16.87
CA TYR A 96 11.75 18.99 15.81
C TYR A 96 12.77 17.87 16.04
N GLN A 97 12.57 16.74 15.37
CA GLN A 97 13.61 15.72 15.16
C GLN A 97 14.36 16.05 13.86
N PRO A 98 15.58 16.62 13.93
CA PRO A 98 16.30 17.05 12.73
C PRO A 98 16.92 15.88 11.97
N TYR A 99 16.68 15.85 10.66
CA TYR A 99 17.34 14.97 9.70
C TYR A 99 18.16 15.84 8.75
N VAL A 100 19.41 15.46 8.48
CA VAL A 100 20.25 16.16 7.50
C VAL A 100 20.52 15.22 6.34
N THR A 101 19.93 15.51 5.18
CA THR A 101 20.28 14.80 3.94
C THR A 101 21.52 15.43 3.34
N ILE A 102 22.46 14.62 2.85
CA ILE A 102 23.75 15.07 2.33
C ILE A 102 23.95 14.44 0.94
N GLN A 103 23.89 15.25 -0.11
CA GLN A 103 24.04 14.80 -1.50
C GLN A 103 25.07 15.65 -2.27
N PHE A 104 26.18 15.04 -2.65
CA PHE A 104 27.23 15.68 -3.45
C PHE A 104 27.76 14.71 -4.50
N GLY A 105 28.52 15.21 -5.48
CA GLY A 105 29.21 14.38 -6.46
C GLY A 105 29.23 14.97 -7.86
N HIS A 106 28.22 15.77 -8.25
CA HIS A 106 28.15 16.30 -9.63
C HIS A 106 29.24 17.31 -9.94
N ASN A 107 29.63 18.11 -8.94
CA ASN A 107 30.73 19.07 -9.07
C ASN A 107 32.04 18.48 -8.58
N ASP A 108 32.03 17.65 -7.52
CA ASP A 108 33.22 17.00 -6.97
C ASP A 108 33.93 16.11 -8.00
N GLN A 109 33.18 15.42 -8.87
CA GLN A 109 33.79 14.58 -9.92
C GLN A 109 34.51 15.37 -11.03
N LYS A 110 34.32 16.69 -11.12
CA LYS A 110 34.83 17.48 -12.24
C LYS A 110 36.33 17.66 -12.06
N PRO A 111 37.17 17.48 -13.10
CA PRO A 111 38.61 17.67 -12.97
C PRO A 111 39.02 19.03 -12.39
N LYS A 112 38.27 20.09 -12.73
CA LYS A 112 38.49 21.46 -12.21
C LYS A 112 38.30 21.57 -10.69
N ALA A 113 37.49 20.72 -10.07
CA ALA A 113 37.31 20.71 -8.63
C ALA A 113 38.56 20.20 -7.90
N ASN A 114 39.38 19.36 -8.56
CA ASN A 114 40.60 18.77 -8.01
C ASN A 114 40.37 18.05 -6.66
N ILE A 115 39.28 17.29 -6.57
CA ILE A 115 38.89 16.51 -5.38
C ILE A 115 38.97 15.02 -5.77
N SER A 116 39.78 14.24 -5.05
CA SER A 116 39.84 12.80 -5.26
C SER A 116 38.60 12.10 -4.70
N VAL A 117 38.32 10.86 -5.14
CA VAL A 117 37.19 10.08 -4.60
C VAL A 117 37.42 9.77 -3.11
N GLU A 118 38.67 9.57 -2.69
CA GLU A 118 39.06 9.39 -1.29
C GLU A 118 38.79 10.64 -0.45
N GLU A 119 39.14 11.83 -0.97
CA GLU A 119 38.88 13.10 -0.30
C GLU A 119 37.38 13.37 -0.21
N TYR A 120 36.64 13.20 -1.30
CA TYR A 120 35.18 13.27 -1.34
C TYR A 120 34.53 12.36 -0.29
N THR A 121 34.97 11.10 -0.24
CA THR A 121 34.48 10.12 0.74
C THR A 121 34.75 10.57 2.18
N THR A 122 35.97 11.03 2.45
CA THR A 122 36.40 11.51 3.78
C THR A 122 35.63 12.77 4.20
N ASN A 123 35.32 13.66 3.26
CA ASN A 123 34.50 14.85 3.51
C ASN A 123 33.08 14.47 3.93
N LEU A 124 32.45 13.49 3.25
CA LEU A 124 31.14 12.97 3.63
C LEU A 124 31.17 12.30 5.01
N GLU A 125 32.22 11.53 5.33
CA GLU A 125 32.39 10.93 6.66
C GLU A 125 32.47 12.01 7.76
N THR A 126 33.18 13.10 7.49
CA THR A 126 33.30 14.24 8.41
C THR A 126 31.96 14.93 8.62
N TYR A 127 31.21 15.19 7.54
CA TYR A 127 29.86 15.76 7.63
C TYR A 127 28.92 14.89 8.47
N VAL A 128 28.94 13.57 8.28
CA VAL A 128 28.14 12.64 9.09
C VAL A 128 28.47 12.78 10.58
N GLY A 129 29.74 12.77 10.96
CA GLY A 129 30.16 12.88 12.35
C GLY A 129 29.74 14.20 13.00
N GLU A 130 29.78 15.30 12.26
CA GLU A 130 29.36 16.62 12.75
C GLU A 130 27.83 16.72 12.91
N VAL A 131 27.05 16.14 12.00
CA VAL A 131 25.58 16.06 12.13
C VAL A 131 25.18 15.24 13.37
N GLN A 132 25.83 14.08 13.57
CA GLN A 132 25.61 13.25 14.75
C GLN A 132 25.95 14.02 16.04
N LYS A 133 27.09 14.73 16.05
CA LYS A 133 27.52 15.55 17.19
C LYS A 133 26.56 16.70 17.50
N ALA A 134 25.91 17.28 16.48
CA ALA A 134 24.89 18.31 16.65
C ALA A 134 23.53 17.75 17.17
N GLY A 135 23.38 16.42 17.22
CA GLY A 135 22.15 15.75 17.68
C GLY A 135 21.10 15.58 16.59
N ALA A 136 21.51 15.56 15.33
CA ALA A 136 20.65 15.25 14.18
C ALA A 136 20.98 13.89 13.57
N THR A 137 20.04 13.36 12.76
CA THR A 137 20.22 12.10 12.04
C THR A 137 20.74 12.38 10.62
N PRO A 138 21.98 11.98 10.28
CA PRO A 138 22.48 12.13 8.92
C PRO A 138 21.92 11.04 7.99
N ILE A 139 21.59 11.44 6.77
CA ILE A 139 21.19 10.54 5.68
C ILE A 139 22.07 10.87 4.48
N LEU A 140 22.98 9.97 4.10
CA LEU A 140 23.75 10.14 2.87
C LEU A 140 22.89 9.79 1.66
N VAL A 141 22.91 10.64 0.63
CA VAL A 141 22.15 10.46 -0.60
C VAL A 141 23.14 10.32 -1.75
N THR A 142 23.12 9.18 -2.45
CA THR A 142 23.99 9.01 -3.63
C THR A 142 23.61 10.01 -4.72
N PRO A 143 24.57 10.54 -5.51
CA PRO A 143 24.28 11.62 -6.46
C PRO A 143 23.26 11.18 -7.52
N LEU A 144 22.28 12.03 -7.84
CA LEU A 144 21.25 11.76 -8.83
C LEU A 144 21.83 11.32 -10.20
N ALA A 145 21.20 10.38 -10.89
CA ALA A 145 21.67 10.00 -12.23
C ALA A 145 21.45 11.15 -13.25
N ARG A 146 22.43 11.35 -14.14
CA ARG A 146 22.27 12.26 -15.28
C ARG A 146 21.38 11.60 -16.33
N ARG A 147 20.54 12.40 -17.00
CA ARG A 147 19.68 11.96 -18.11
C ARG A 147 20.45 11.87 -19.44
N LYS A 148 21.67 11.32 -19.39
CA LYS A 148 22.51 11.04 -20.55
C LYS A 148 22.43 9.55 -20.85
N PHE A 149 22.20 9.20 -22.10
CA PHE A 149 22.04 7.83 -22.54
C PHE A 149 23.15 7.46 -23.53
N ASP A 150 23.70 6.25 -23.37
CA ASP A 150 24.49 5.57 -24.40
C ASP A 150 23.57 4.64 -25.19
N ASN A 151 23.70 4.65 -26.51
CA ASN A 151 22.93 3.82 -27.44
C ASN A 151 23.81 2.85 -28.24
N SER A 152 25.05 2.62 -27.80
CA SER A 152 26.02 1.75 -28.47
C SER A 152 25.55 0.30 -28.66
N THR A 153 24.65 -0.18 -27.80
CA THR A 153 24.12 -1.56 -27.80
C THR A 153 22.79 -1.71 -28.54
N GLY A 154 22.25 -0.63 -29.12
CA GLY A 154 20.92 -0.58 -29.74
C GLY A 154 19.76 -0.42 -28.76
N VAL A 155 20.01 -0.47 -27.45
CA VAL A 155 19.05 -0.13 -26.39
C VAL A 155 19.62 1.05 -25.60
N PRO A 156 18.97 2.23 -25.60
CA PRO A 156 19.47 3.38 -24.85
C PRO A 156 19.52 3.09 -23.34
N THR A 157 20.70 3.24 -22.74
CA THR A 157 20.91 3.06 -21.29
C THR A 157 21.61 4.27 -20.68
N VAL A 158 21.23 4.62 -19.46
CA VAL A 158 21.82 5.77 -18.74
C VAL A 158 23.32 5.57 -18.51
N VAL A 159 24.10 6.58 -18.88
CA VAL A 159 25.55 6.63 -18.65
C VAL A 159 25.82 6.77 -17.16
N ARG A 160 26.53 5.80 -16.58
CA ARG A 160 26.89 5.73 -15.15
C ARG A 160 28.06 6.66 -14.78
N SER A 161 27.95 7.92 -15.17
CA SER A 161 29.00 8.96 -15.04
C SER A 161 29.34 9.41 -13.61
N LEU A 162 28.68 8.83 -12.60
CA LEU A 162 28.78 9.16 -11.18
C LEU A 162 29.03 7.90 -10.31
N GLU A 163 29.41 6.77 -10.92
CA GLU A 163 29.53 5.50 -10.20
C GLU A 163 30.57 5.55 -9.07
N GLU A 164 31.70 6.22 -9.29
CA GLU A 164 32.74 6.36 -8.27
C GLU A 164 32.24 7.16 -7.07
N GLN A 165 31.52 8.27 -7.29
CA GLN A 165 30.94 9.09 -6.22
C GLN A 165 29.80 8.35 -5.52
N ARG A 166 28.99 7.56 -6.25
CA ARG A 166 28.00 6.65 -5.66
C ARG A 166 28.66 5.66 -4.71
N ILE A 167 29.74 4.98 -5.15
CA ILE A 167 30.49 4.03 -4.34
C ILE A 167 31.11 4.72 -3.12
N GLY A 168 31.73 5.90 -3.31
CA GLY A 168 32.28 6.72 -2.23
C GLY A 168 31.25 7.09 -1.17
N THR A 169 30.05 7.51 -1.59
CA THR A 169 28.94 7.82 -0.67
C THR A 169 28.54 6.61 0.17
N ILE A 170 28.37 5.45 -0.46
CA ILE A 170 27.99 4.21 0.23
C ILE A 170 29.11 3.76 1.18
N LYS A 171 30.37 3.93 0.79
CA LYS A 171 31.54 3.63 1.63
C LYS A 171 31.57 4.53 2.87
N ALA A 172 31.35 5.83 2.71
CA ALA A 172 31.26 6.78 3.82
C ALA A 172 30.14 6.40 4.80
N ALA A 173 28.95 6.06 4.29
CA ALA A 173 27.81 5.62 5.11
C ALA A 173 28.16 4.39 5.94
N ARG A 174 28.70 3.35 5.30
CA ARG A 174 29.09 2.09 5.96
C ARG A 174 30.16 2.29 7.02
N LYS A 175 31.14 3.16 6.77
CA LYS A 175 32.24 3.42 7.72
C LYS A 175 31.77 4.18 8.96
N THR A 176 30.84 5.11 8.78
CA THR A 176 30.33 5.98 9.86
C THR A 176 29.12 5.41 10.59
N GLY A 177 28.50 4.36 10.05
CA GLY A 177 27.24 3.79 10.56
C GLY A 177 26.02 4.66 10.26
N ALA A 178 26.15 5.68 9.41
CA ALA A 178 25.00 6.45 8.95
C ALA A 178 24.17 5.67 7.92
N SER A 179 22.86 5.92 7.93
CA SER A 179 21.97 5.46 6.87
C SER A 179 22.28 6.15 5.54
N TYR A 180 21.98 5.46 4.44
CA TYR A 180 22.07 6.04 3.11
C TYR A 180 20.88 5.62 2.24
N ILE A 181 20.54 6.48 1.29
CA ILE A 181 19.60 6.17 0.22
C ILE A 181 20.32 6.18 -1.13
N ASP A 182 20.11 5.13 -1.92
CA ASP A 182 20.78 4.98 -3.21
C ASP A 182 19.97 5.58 -4.38
N LEU A 183 19.85 6.91 -4.34
CA LEU A 183 19.14 7.68 -5.35
C LEU A 183 19.73 7.49 -6.76
N ASN A 184 21.05 7.36 -6.91
CA ASN A 184 21.71 7.10 -8.19
C ASN A 184 21.20 5.81 -8.84
N LYS A 185 21.15 4.71 -8.09
CA LYS A 185 20.64 3.42 -8.59
C LYS A 185 19.15 3.51 -8.93
N ALA A 186 18.34 4.04 -8.02
CA ALA A 186 16.90 4.15 -8.21
C ALA A 186 16.53 5.04 -9.41
N SER A 187 17.18 6.21 -9.53
CA SER A 187 16.99 7.11 -10.67
C SER A 187 17.50 6.51 -11.98
N THR A 188 18.63 5.80 -11.98
CA THR A 188 19.12 5.07 -13.17
C THR A 188 18.11 4.03 -13.65
N GLN A 189 17.54 3.24 -12.74
CA GLN A 189 16.54 2.23 -13.07
C GLN A 189 15.28 2.86 -13.66
N TYR A 190 14.77 3.92 -13.01
CA TYR A 190 13.60 4.66 -13.49
C TYR A 190 13.81 5.32 -14.85
N LEU A 191 14.95 5.98 -15.04
CA LEU A 191 15.29 6.64 -16.30
C LEU A 191 15.44 5.63 -17.45
N ASN A 192 16.02 4.46 -17.19
CA ASN A 192 16.08 3.38 -18.18
C ASN A 192 14.69 2.83 -18.51
N SER A 193 13.78 2.72 -17.54
CA SER A 193 12.43 2.18 -17.81
C SER A 193 11.55 3.10 -18.65
N ILE A 194 11.74 4.42 -18.54
CA ILE A 194 10.93 5.39 -19.31
C ILE A 194 11.57 5.78 -20.66
N GLY A 195 12.86 5.45 -20.84
CA GLY A 195 13.63 5.78 -22.04
C GLY A 195 14.02 7.26 -22.17
N PRO A 196 14.90 7.60 -23.12
CA PRO A 196 15.48 8.94 -23.26
C PRO A 196 14.44 10.03 -23.53
N PHE A 197 13.44 9.76 -24.38
CA PHE A 197 12.41 10.73 -24.74
C PHE A 197 11.65 11.24 -23.51
N ASN A 198 11.13 10.32 -22.68
CA ASN A 198 10.43 10.68 -21.46
C ASN A 198 11.38 11.20 -20.38
N ALA A 199 12.59 10.67 -20.29
CA ALA A 199 13.59 11.18 -19.36
C ALA A 199 13.90 12.66 -19.61
N HIS A 200 14.04 13.08 -20.87
CA HIS A 200 14.38 14.46 -21.23
C HIS A 200 13.26 15.46 -20.97
N THR A 201 12.02 15.04 -20.77
CA THR A 201 10.93 15.94 -20.35
C THR A 201 11.15 16.49 -18.94
N TYR A 202 12.03 15.89 -18.14
CA TYR A 202 12.41 16.38 -16.81
C TYR A 202 13.59 17.35 -16.82
N ASN A 203 14.22 17.59 -17.97
CA ASN A 203 15.34 18.52 -18.04
C ASN A 203 14.86 19.96 -17.76
N LEU A 204 15.69 20.72 -17.05
CA LEU A 204 15.44 22.15 -16.84
C LEU A 204 15.41 22.93 -18.16
N LYS A 205 16.32 22.59 -19.08
CA LYS A 205 16.42 23.08 -20.46
C LYS A 205 16.79 21.91 -21.37
N ALA A 206 16.50 22.00 -22.67
CA ALA A 206 16.63 20.87 -23.59
C ALA A 206 18.03 20.20 -23.56
N ASP A 207 19.09 20.98 -23.38
CA ASP A 207 20.49 20.55 -23.33
C ASP A 207 21.02 20.26 -21.91
N ASP A 208 20.18 20.41 -20.88
CA ASP A 208 20.54 20.22 -19.48
C ASP A 208 20.09 18.86 -18.94
N SER A 209 20.92 17.85 -19.15
CA SER A 209 20.70 16.50 -18.62
C SER A 209 20.97 16.35 -17.11
N THR A 210 21.31 17.43 -16.40
CA THR A 210 21.72 17.40 -14.99
C THR A 210 20.64 17.99 -14.10
N HIS A 211 20.18 19.20 -14.40
CA HIS A 211 19.17 19.87 -13.59
C HIS A 211 17.75 19.53 -14.01
N LEU A 212 16.89 19.46 -13.00
CA LEU A 212 15.48 19.09 -13.11
C LEU A 212 14.64 20.35 -13.27
N ASN A 213 13.63 20.28 -14.13
CA ASN A 213 12.51 21.21 -14.06
C ASN A 213 11.58 20.90 -12.87
N VAL A 214 10.48 21.64 -12.73
CA VAL A 214 9.52 21.47 -11.63
C VAL A 214 8.95 20.05 -11.56
N ALA A 215 8.54 19.47 -12.69
CA ALA A 215 7.99 18.11 -12.72
C ALA A 215 9.04 17.06 -12.32
N GLY A 216 10.26 17.20 -12.84
CA GLY A 216 11.39 16.37 -12.44
C GLY A 216 11.67 16.48 -10.94
N SER A 217 11.67 17.70 -10.39
CA SER A 217 11.88 17.93 -8.95
C SER A 217 10.89 17.14 -8.09
N GLN A 218 9.60 17.13 -8.47
CA GLN A 218 8.57 16.38 -7.77
C GLN A 218 8.76 14.86 -7.89
N VAL A 219 9.06 14.36 -9.09
CA VAL A 219 9.28 12.92 -9.33
C VAL A 219 10.47 12.41 -8.54
N PHE A 220 11.63 13.06 -8.65
CA PHE A 220 12.84 12.63 -7.94
C PHE A 220 12.79 12.97 -6.44
N GLY A 221 12.07 14.01 -6.04
CA GLY A 221 11.77 14.30 -4.63
C GLY A 221 10.88 13.23 -4.00
N GLY A 222 9.85 12.77 -4.71
CA GLY A 222 9.04 11.62 -4.32
C GLY A 222 9.85 10.32 -4.24
N MET A 223 10.80 10.12 -5.16
CA MET A 223 11.74 8.98 -5.11
C MET A 223 12.62 9.04 -3.86
N VAL A 224 13.15 10.21 -3.50
CA VAL A 224 13.90 10.41 -2.25
C VAL A 224 13.03 10.08 -1.04
N ALA A 225 11.79 10.56 -1.00
CA ALA A 225 10.85 10.23 0.08
C ALA A 225 10.58 8.71 0.18
N GLY A 226 10.34 8.04 -0.95
CA GLY A 226 10.14 6.59 -0.98
C GLY A 226 11.36 5.82 -0.46
N LEU A 227 12.57 6.25 -0.82
CA LEU A 227 13.81 5.66 -0.31
C LEU A 227 14.02 5.94 1.19
N ILE A 228 13.69 7.16 1.66
CA ILE A 228 13.74 7.50 3.09
C ILE A 228 12.73 6.68 3.88
N ILE A 229 11.51 6.48 3.39
CA ILE A 229 10.51 5.64 4.06
C ILE A 229 10.95 4.17 4.09
N LYS A 230 11.64 3.69 3.06
CA LYS A 230 12.20 2.33 3.07
C LYS A 230 13.25 2.15 4.18
N GLU A 231 14.07 3.17 4.39
CA GLU A 231 15.12 3.19 5.43
C GLU A 231 14.56 3.50 6.83
N TYR A 232 13.55 4.36 6.91
CA TYR A 232 12.86 4.80 8.12
C TYR A 232 11.35 4.60 7.99
N PRO A 233 10.84 3.35 8.09
CA PRO A 233 9.42 3.05 7.92
C PRO A 233 8.50 3.83 8.86
N GLN A 234 8.99 4.20 10.04
CA GLN A 234 8.27 5.03 11.01
C GLN A 234 7.94 6.44 10.52
N LEU A 235 8.64 6.94 9.50
CA LEU A 235 8.34 8.24 8.87
C LEU A 235 7.23 8.14 7.84
N GLY A 236 6.86 6.93 7.39
CA GLY A 236 5.74 6.68 6.49
C GLY A 236 4.44 6.46 7.26
N THR A 237 3.45 7.32 7.06
CA THR A 237 2.12 7.14 7.65
C THR A 237 1.01 7.54 6.66
N ALA A 238 0.04 6.66 6.43
CA ALA A 238 -1.41 7.00 6.41
C ALA A 238 -2.30 6.02 5.59
N GLY A 239 -1.82 5.35 4.53
CA GLY A 239 -2.71 4.63 3.60
C GLY A 239 -3.46 3.44 4.23
N TYR A 240 -2.74 2.53 4.88
CA TYR A 240 -3.34 1.36 5.52
C TYR A 240 -4.11 1.73 6.81
N GLY A 241 -3.63 2.72 7.56
CA GLY A 241 -4.29 3.18 8.80
C GLY A 241 -5.65 3.81 8.55
N THR A 242 -5.76 4.72 7.57
CA THR A 242 -7.04 5.36 7.21
C THR A 242 -8.05 4.34 6.66
N THR A 243 -7.60 3.42 5.83
CA THR A 243 -8.41 2.30 5.32
C THR A 243 -8.95 1.46 6.48
N PHE A 244 -8.07 1.02 7.38
CA PHE A 244 -8.45 0.25 8.57
C PHE A 244 -9.45 0.99 9.47
N CYS A 245 -9.22 2.29 9.73
CA CYS A 245 -10.13 3.10 10.54
C CYS A 245 -11.57 3.13 9.97
N GLY A 246 -11.72 3.18 8.64
CA GLY A 246 -13.05 3.13 8.02
C GLY A 246 -13.75 1.78 8.23
N TRP A 247 -13.04 0.66 8.05
CA TRP A 247 -13.56 -0.68 8.35
C TRP A 247 -13.89 -0.88 9.83
N LEU A 248 -13.02 -0.39 10.72
CA LEU A 248 -13.23 -0.46 12.17
C LEU A 248 -14.46 0.34 12.59
N LEU A 249 -14.62 1.56 12.07
CA LEU A 249 -15.80 2.38 12.34
C LEU A 249 -17.07 1.70 11.82
N ALA A 250 -17.04 1.08 10.63
CA ALA A 250 -18.17 0.31 10.13
C ALA A 250 -18.55 -0.81 11.12
N ALA A 251 -17.59 -1.62 11.56
CA ALA A 251 -17.86 -2.72 12.50
C ALA A 251 -18.42 -2.24 13.86
N LEU A 252 -17.90 -1.14 14.41
CA LEU A 252 -18.37 -0.59 15.68
C LEU A 252 -19.76 0.06 15.56
N SER A 253 -20.02 0.75 14.45
CA SER A 253 -21.28 1.44 14.22
C SER A 253 -22.40 0.50 13.75
N ASN A 254 -22.06 -0.65 13.14
CA ASN A 254 -23.01 -1.58 12.54
C ASN A 254 -24.10 -2.04 13.53
N GLY A 255 -23.68 -2.50 14.72
CA GLY A 255 -24.63 -2.99 15.74
C GLY A 255 -25.57 -1.90 16.27
N HIS A 256 -25.08 -0.66 16.39
CA HIS A 256 -25.90 0.47 16.85
C HIS A 256 -26.84 0.96 15.74
N LEU A 257 -26.30 1.34 14.58
CA LEU A 257 -27.07 1.85 13.45
C LEU A 257 -28.06 0.81 12.92
N GLY A 258 -27.71 -0.48 12.97
CA GLY A 258 -28.56 -1.59 12.56
C GLY A 258 -29.84 -1.74 13.37
N GLN A 259 -29.92 -1.14 14.57
CA GLN A 259 -31.17 -1.05 15.34
C GLN A 259 -32.17 -0.03 14.77
N TYR A 260 -31.69 0.94 13.99
CA TYR A 260 -32.48 2.07 13.50
C TYR A 260 -32.68 2.03 11.99
N LEU A 261 -31.69 1.53 11.24
CA LEU A 261 -31.65 1.59 9.79
C LEU A 261 -31.89 0.20 9.19
N ASP A 262 -32.60 0.16 8.07
CA ASP A 262 -32.72 -1.03 7.25
C ASP A 262 -31.56 -1.13 6.23
N LEU A 263 -31.37 -2.31 5.64
CA LEU A 263 -30.18 -2.63 4.84
C LEU A 263 -30.00 -1.70 3.63
N GLY A 264 -31.09 -1.26 3.01
CA GLY A 264 -31.05 -0.37 1.84
C GLY A 264 -30.38 0.97 2.18
N ILE A 265 -30.62 1.49 3.38
CA ILE A 265 -29.99 2.74 3.84
C ILE A 265 -28.47 2.57 3.95
N PHE A 266 -27.99 1.43 4.46
CA PHE A 266 -26.54 1.18 4.55
C PHE A 266 -25.88 1.09 3.18
N LEU A 267 -26.53 0.45 2.21
CA LEU A 267 -26.02 0.40 0.84
C LEU A 267 -25.92 1.81 0.23
N VAL A 268 -26.93 2.66 0.44
CA VAL A 268 -26.94 4.05 -0.05
C VAL A 268 -25.88 4.91 0.64
N ILE A 269 -25.76 4.83 1.98
CA ILE A 269 -24.69 5.52 2.72
C ILE A 269 -23.33 5.08 2.17
N GLY A 270 -23.13 3.78 1.98
CA GLY A 270 -21.88 3.25 1.48
C GLY A 270 -21.54 3.73 0.07
N ALA A 271 -22.52 3.77 -0.83
CA ALA A 271 -22.36 4.31 -2.19
C ALA A 271 -22.05 5.82 -2.17
N THR A 272 -22.73 6.58 -1.31
CA THR A 272 -22.51 8.03 -1.15
C THR A 272 -21.09 8.33 -0.68
N LEU A 273 -20.60 7.59 0.31
CA LEU A 273 -19.24 7.77 0.85
C LEU A 273 -18.16 7.44 -0.19
N GLN A 274 -18.37 6.43 -1.03
CA GLN A 274 -17.45 6.11 -2.12
C GLN A 274 -17.46 7.18 -3.22
N ILE A 275 -18.63 7.70 -3.61
CA ILE A 275 -18.74 8.84 -4.55
C ILE A 275 -18.01 10.06 -3.99
N LEU A 276 -18.23 10.39 -2.72
CA LEU A 276 -17.54 11.50 -2.05
C LEU A 276 -16.02 11.31 -2.11
N ALA A 277 -15.53 10.12 -1.76
CA ALA A 277 -14.10 9.82 -1.79
C ALA A 277 -13.50 9.99 -3.20
N HIS A 278 -14.14 9.45 -4.24
CA HIS A 278 -13.62 9.53 -5.61
C HIS A 278 -13.75 10.92 -6.22
N THR A 279 -14.82 11.66 -5.89
CA THR A 279 -14.97 13.08 -6.29
C THR A 279 -13.83 13.91 -5.73
N LEU A 280 -13.50 13.73 -4.45
CA LEU A 280 -12.42 14.47 -3.79
C LEU A 280 -11.03 14.12 -4.34
N ARG A 281 -10.85 12.95 -4.97
CA ARG A 281 -9.58 12.51 -5.56
C ARG A 281 -9.35 13.00 -7.00
N ALA A 282 -10.40 13.37 -7.72
CA ALA A 282 -10.35 13.62 -9.16
C ALA A 282 -9.80 15.01 -9.58
N TRP A 283 -9.31 15.82 -8.64
CA TRP A 283 -8.91 17.22 -8.89
C TRP A 283 -7.61 17.67 -8.20
N LEU A 284 -6.70 16.73 -7.87
CA LEU A 284 -5.43 16.97 -7.16
C LEU A 284 -5.61 17.57 -5.74
N PRO A 285 -6.26 16.84 -4.80
CA PRO A 285 -6.41 17.31 -3.42
C PRO A 285 -5.07 17.40 -2.67
N PRO A 286 -4.94 18.30 -1.67
CA PRO A 286 -3.82 18.28 -0.72
C PRO A 286 -3.68 16.90 -0.07
N PHE A 287 -2.45 16.46 0.19
CA PHE A 287 -2.18 15.10 0.69
C PHE A 287 -3.01 14.68 1.93
N PRO A 288 -3.23 15.52 2.97
CA PRO A 288 -4.09 15.16 4.08
C PRO A 288 -5.54 14.85 3.68
N LEU A 289 -6.09 15.63 2.74
CA LEU A 289 -7.42 15.39 2.18
C LEU A 289 -7.42 14.10 1.37
N PHE A 290 -6.40 13.89 0.51
CA PHE A 290 -6.22 12.64 -0.23
C PHE A 290 -6.17 11.42 0.70
N ALA A 291 -5.38 11.47 1.76
CA ALA A 291 -5.31 10.39 2.75
C ALA A 291 -6.66 10.14 3.42
N LEU A 292 -7.39 11.21 3.82
CA LEU A 292 -8.72 11.08 4.42
C LEU A 292 -9.74 10.44 3.48
N THR A 293 -9.62 10.61 2.16
CA THR A 293 -10.54 9.94 1.22
C THR A 293 -10.46 8.41 1.28
N PHE A 294 -9.35 7.82 1.72
CA PHE A 294 -9.27 6.36 1.93
C PHE A 294 -10.17 5.89 3.06
N PHE A 295 -10.31 6.69 4.11
CA PHE A 295 -11.27 6.41 5.19
C PHE A 295 -12.71 6.42 4.67
N PHE A 296 -13.11 7.41 3.87
CA PHE A 296 -14.46 7.45 3.30
C PHE A 296 -14.72 6.31 2.31
N ALA A 297 -13.75 6.02 1.43
CA ALA A 297 -13.85 4.91 0.49
C ALA A 297 -14.00 3.57 1.23
N SER A 298 -13.17 3.32 2.25
CA SER A 298 -13.18 2.05 2.99
C SER A 298 -14.40 1.91 3.90
N LEU A 299 -14.83 2.98 4.58
CA LEU A 299 -16.08 2.99 5.35
C LEU A 299 -17.27 2.70 4.44
N GLY A 300 -17.30 3.33 3.27
CA GLY A 300 -18.38 3.12 2.29
C GLY A 300 -18.36 1.72 1.70
N GLN A 301 -17.18 1.16 1.43
CA GLN A 301 -17.01 -0.22 1.00
C GLN A 301 -17.46 -1.19 2.09
N ALA A 302 -17.11 -0.94 3.36
CA ALA A 302 -17.47 -1.81 4.47
C ALA A 302 -18.99 -1.96 4.66
N TYR A 303 -19.74 -0.87 4.57
CA TYR A 303 -21.20 -0.95 4.61
C TYR A 303 -21.76 -1.69 3.40
N GLN A 304 -21.29 -1.39 2.18
CA GLN A 304 -21.78 -2.10 1.00
C GLN A 304 -21.48 -3.60 1.07
N ASP A 305 -20.25 -3.97 1.42
CA ASP A 305 -19.84 -5.37 1.50
C ASP A 305 -20.65 -6.12 2.55
N THR A 306 -20.79 -5.61 3.77
CA THR A 306 -21.57 -6.26 4.83
C THR A 306 -23.02 -6.50 4.39
N TYR A 307 -23.69 -5.47 3.87
CA TYR A 307 -25.13 -5.54 3.61
C TYR A 307 -25.47 -6.19 2.28
N ALA A 308 -24.64 -6.04 1.24
CA ALA A 308 -24.80 -6.79 -0.01
C ALA A 308 -24.62 -8.29 0.23
N ASN A 309 -23.59 -8.69 0.99
CA ASN A 309 -23.40 -10.10 1.36
C ASN A 309 -24.55 -10.61 2.24
N THR A 310 -25.05 -9.81 3.18
CA THR A 310 -26.19 -10.21 4.03
C THR A 310 -27.46 -10.42 3.20
N PHE A 311 -27.74 -9.52 2.25
CA PHE A 311 -28.87 -9.64 1.33
C PHE A 311 -28.72 -10.86 0.41
N VAL A 312 -27.57 -11.02 -0.25
CA VAL A 312 -27.34 -12.11 -1.20
C VAL A 312 -27.32 -13.48 -0.50
N ALA A 313 -26.84 -13.55 0.73
CA ALA A 313 -26.93 -14.77 1.55
C ALA A 313 -28.39 -15.17 1.89
N SER A 314 -29.37 -14.28 1.71
CA SER A 314 -30.79 -14.56 1.97
C SER A 314 -31.57 -15.03 0.75
N VAL A 315 -31.02 -14.90 -0.47
CA VAL A 315 -31.72 -15.28 -1.69
C VAL A 315 -31.55 -16.76 -2.04
N ARG A 316 -32.44 -17.29 -2.89
CA ARG A 316 -32.31 -18.65 -3.39
C ARG A 316 -31.02 -18.80 -4.21
N ALA A 317 -30.36 -19.95 -4.07
CA ALA A 317 -29.05 -20.22 -4.70
C ALA A 317 -27.99 -19.16 -4.34
N ALA A 318 -27.97 -18.74 -3.07
CA ALA A 318 -27.05 -17.76 -2.53
C ALA A 318 -25.58 -18.02 -2.90
N HIS A 319 -25.14 -19.29 -3.03
CA HIS A 319 -23.77 -19.62 -3.41
C HIS A 319 -23.38 -19.09 -4.79
N LEU A 320 -24.29 -19.11 -5.77
CA LEU A 320 -24.04 -18.58 -7.12
C LEU A 320 -23.97 -17.05 -7.10
N TRP A 321 -24.91 -16.42 -6.40
CA TRP A 321 -24.96 -14.96 -6.33
C TRP A 321 -23.82 -14.38 -5.49
N LEU A 322 -23.40 -15.05 -4.41
CA LEU A 322 -22.18 -14.72 -3.66
C LEU A 322 -20.97 -14.86 -4.58
N GLY A 323 -20.89 -15.94 -5.36
CA GLY A 323 -19.87 -16.10 -6.40
C GLY A 323 -19.84 -14.92 -7.37
N PHE A 324 -21.00 -14.51 -7.87
CA PHE A 324 -21.15 -13.42 -8.85
C PHE A 324 -20.74 -12.05 -8.29
N ILE A 325 -21.26 -11.62 -7.14
CA ILE A 325 -20.91 -10.29 -6.59
C ILE A 325 -19.42 -10.19 -6.28
N HIS A 326 -18.83 -11.30 -5.81
CA HIS A 326 -17.40 -11.36 -5.56
C HIS A 326 -16.61 -11.47 -6.86
N ALA A 327 -17.13 -12.09 -7.92
CA ALA A 327 -16.50 -12.03 -9.23
C ALA A 327 -16.39 -10.58 -9.70
N MET A 328 -17.41 -9.75 -9.50
CA MET A 328 -17.34 -8.32 -9.88
C MET A 328 -16.23 -7.56 -9.16
N TYR A 329 -15.91 -7.90 -7.91
CA TYR A 329 -14.73 -7.38 -7.23
C TYR A 329 -13.44 -7.71 -7.99
N MET A 330 -13.26 -8.98 -8.40
CA MET A 330 -12.09 -9.40 -9.17
C MET A 330 -12.06 -8.80 -10.58
N ALA A 331 -13.23 -8.55 -11.18
CA ALA A 331 -13.34 -7.82 -12.44
C ALA A 331 -12.82 -6.38 -12.28
N GLY A 332 -13.14 -5.71 -11.17
CA GLY A 332 -12.57 -4.40 -10.83
C GLY A 332 -11.04 -4.45 -10.70
N CYS A 333 -10.50 -5.46 -10.00
CA CYS A 333 -9.04 -5.67 -9.90
C CYS A 333 -8.38 -5.97 -11.25
N LEU A 334 -9.07 -6.69 -12.14
CA LEU A 334 -8.60 -6.99 -13.49
C LEU A 334 -8.57 -5.73 -14.37
N VAL A 335 -9.63 -4.91 -14.32
CA VAL A 335 -9.79 -3.72 -15.19
C VAL A 335 -8.93 -2.55 -14.70
N GLY A 336 -8.71 -2.43 -13.39
CA GLY A 336 -7.97 -1.34 -12.76
C GLY A 336 -6.61 -1.03 -13.43
N PRO A 337 -5.71 -2.03 -13.59
CA PRO A 337 -4.42 -1.85 -14.25
C PRO A 337 -4.51 -1.31 -15.69
N PHE A 338 -5.53 -1.71 -16.47
CA PHE A 338 -5.71 -1.21 -17.83
C PHE A 338 -6.09 0.27 -17.83
N ILE A 339 -6.98 0.69 -16.93
CA ILE A 339 -7.37 2.09 -16.78
C ILE A 339 -6.18 2.92 -16.27
N SER A 340 -5.50 2.46 -15.22
CA SER A 340 -4.37 3.21 -14.64
C SER A 340 -3.22 3.36 -15.65
N THR A 341 -2.93 2.31 -16.42
CA THR A 341 -1.89 2.35 -17.47
C THR A 341 -2.27 3.30 -18.59
N ALA A 342 -3.52 3.28 -19.04
CA ALA A 342 -4.01 4.20 -20.06
C ALA A 342 -3.93 5.66 -19.58
N VAL A 343 -4.33 5.95 -18.35
CA VAL A 343 -4.23 7.30 -17.76
C VAL A 343 -2.76 7.73 -17.62
N ALA A 344 -1.89 6.84 -17.14
CA ALA A 344 -0.48 7.14 -16.94
C ALA A 344 0.28 7.37 -18.26
N SER A 345 -0.23 6.87 -19.40
CA SER A 345 0.42 6.95 -20.72
C SER A 345 -0.22 7.94 -21.70
N ALA A 346 -1.34 8.58 -21.32
CA ALA A 346 -2.13 9.43 -22.23
C ALA A 346 -1.48 10.79 -22.59
N GLY A 347 -0.38 11.19 -21.94
CA GLY A 347 0.26 12.49 -22.18
C GLY A 347 1.69 12.58 -21.65
N THR A 348 2.33 13.72 -21.91
CA THR A 348 3.70 14.03 -21.43
C THR A 348 3.75 14.43 -19.95
N GLN A 349 2.62 14.82 -19.37
CA GLN A 349 2.44 15.09 -17.94
C GLN A 349 1.52 14.03 -17.34
N SER A 350 1.91 13.48 -16.18
CA SER A 350 1.14 12.45 -15.48
C SER A 350 -0.05 13.07 -14.75
N HIS A 351 -1.26 12.69 -15.18
CA HIS A 351 -2.52 13.09 -14.57
C HIS A 351 -3.16 11.91 -13.80
N TRP A 352 -2.44 11.40 -12.80
CA TRP A 352 -2.85 10.23 -12.03
C TRP A 352 -4.21 10.41 -11.34
N GLU A 353 -4.60 11.64 -11.03
CA GLU A 353 -5.88 12.01 -10.44
C GLU A 353 -7.06 11.58 -11.32
N LEU A 354 -6.88 11.57 -12.65
CA LEU A 354 -7.93 11.21 -13.60
C LEU A 354 -8.30 9.73 -13.53
N PHE A 355 -7.43 8.86 -12.99
CA PHE A 355 -7.77 7.47 -12.70
C PHE A 355 -9.05 7.37 -11.86
N TYR A 356 -9.26 8.30 -10.93
CA TYR A 356 -10.41 8.26 -10.01
C TYR A 356 -11.73 8.67 -10.65
N THR A 357 -11.73 9.18 -11.89
CA THR A 357 -12.97 9.46 -12.64
C THR A 357 -13.71 8.17 -13.04
N ALA A 358 -12.98 7.08 -13.30
CA ALA A 358 -13.56 5.78 -13.61
C ALA A 358 -14.34 5.15 -12.42
N PRO A 359 -13.75 4.98 -11.22
CA PRO A 359 -14.49 4.51 -10.06
C PRO A 359 -15.56 5.50 -9.59
N LEU A 360 -15.39 6.82 -9.85
CA LEU A 360 -16.47 7.79 -9.63
C LEU A 360 -17.69 7.50 -10.52
N GLY A 361 -17.48 7.31 -11.83
CA GLY A 361 -18.56 6.98 -12.77
C GLY A 361 -19.29 5.70 -12.40
N LEU A 362 -18.54 4.63 -12.08
CA LEU A 362 -19.11 3.37 -11.59
C LEU A 362 -19.85 3.56 -10.25
N GLY A 363 -19.32 4.38 -9.36
CA GLY A 363 -19.95 4.73 -8.07
C GLY A 363 -21.29 5.42 -8.25
N VAL A 364 -21.40 6.37 -9.18
CA VAL A 364 -22.66 7.05 -9.51
C VAL A 364 -23.69 6.07 -10.07
N ILE A 365 -23.28 5.20 -11.00
CA ILE A 365 -24.16 4.15 -11.55
C ILE A 365 -24.66 3.25 -10.42
N ASN A 366 -23.75 2.77 -9.55
CA ASN A 366 -24.09 1.92 -8.42
C ASN A 366 -25.04 2.61 -7.44
N PHE A 367 -24.83 3.89 -7.11
CA PHE A 367 -25.72 4.66 -6.24
C PHE A 367 -27.16 4.70 -6.77
N VAL A 368 -27.34 4.97 -8.06
CA VAL A 368 -28.66 4.95 -8.70
C VAL A 368 -29.27 3.55 -8.65
N LEU A 369 -28.51 2.52 -9.00
CA LEU A 369 -28.98 1.13 -8.99
C LEU A 369 -29.41 0.66 -7.59
N VAL A 370 -28.64 1.01 -6.55
CA VAL A 370 -28.97 0.69 -5.16
C VAL A 370 -30.27 1.36 -4.74
N ILE A 371 -30.46 2.65 -5.04
CA ILE A 371 -31.71 3.36 -4.71
C ILE A 371 -32.90 2.70 -5.39
N VAL A 372 -32.78 2.36 -6.68
CA VAL A 372 -33.88 1.74 -7.43
C VAL A 372 -34.19 0.33 -6.92
N ALA A 373 -33.16 -0.50 -6.72
CA ALA A 373 -33.31 -1.89 -6.34
C ALA A 373 -33.79 -2.06 -4.88
N PHE A 374 -33.37 -1.17 -3.98
CA PHE A 374 -33.65 -1.26 -2.54
C PHE A 374 -34.61 -0.17 -2.05
N ARG A 375 -35.39 0.46 -2.95
CA ARG A 375 -36.33 1.55 -2.61
C ARG A 375 -37.26 1.23 -1.42
N GLU A 376 -37.66 -0.03 -1.29
CA GLU A 376 -38.58 -0.50 -0.24
C GLU A 376 -37.89 -0.68 1.13
N SER A 377 -36.56 -0.82 1.14
CA SER A 377 -35.73 -0.90 2.35
C SER A 377 -34.97 0.41 2.64
N LEU A 378 -35.38 1.52 2.01
CA LEU A 378 -34.97 2.88 2.37
C LEU A 378 -35.84 3.44 3.52
N ALA A 379 -35.96 2.66 4.59
CA ALA A 379 -36.84 2.97 5.71
C ALA A 379 -36.13 2.82 7.07
N PHE A 380 -36.59 3.61 8.05
CA PHE A 380 -36.19 3.42 9.43
C PHE A 380 -36.93 2.24 10.06
N LYS A 381 -36.21 1.38 10.77
CA LYS A 381 -36.79 0.24 11.49
C LYS A 381 -37.72 0.72 12.60
N ARG A 382 -38.99 0.33 12.52
CA ARG A 382 -39.98 0.57 13.57
C ARG A 382 -40.14 -0.70 14.42
N ARG A 383 -39.33 -0.85 15.47
CA ARG A 383 -39.44 -1.99 16.39
C ARG A 383 -40.58 -1.77 17.37
N VAL A 384 -41.78 -2.21 17.00
CA VAL A 384 -42.95 -2.28 17.89
C VAL A 384 -42.92 -3.66 18.54
N ARG A 385 -42.70 -3.74 19.86
CA ARG A 385 -42.76 -5.00 20.62
C ARG A 385 -43.91 -4.86 21.61
N GLY A 386 -45.01 -5.59 21.39
CA GLY A 386 -46.18 -5.56 22.27
C GLY A 386 -46.96 -4.22 22.26
N GLY A 387 -46.95 -3.48 21.15
CA GLY A 387 -47.66 -2.19 21.02
C GLY A 387 -46.88 -0.97 21.51
N THR A 388 -45.76 -1.16 22.21
CA THR A 388 -44.87 -0.08 22.67
C THR A 388 -43.67 0.09 21.74
N VAL A 389 -43.29 1.33 21.47
CA VAL A 389 -42.06 1.68 20.76
C VAL A 389 -40.89 1.43 21.71
N SER A 390 -39.92 0.61 21.28
CA SER A 390 -38.71 0.31 22.07
C SER A 390 -38.01 1.59 22.52
N THR A 391 -37.61 1.67 23.80
CA THR A 391 -36.87 2.83 24.32
C THR A 391 -35.43 2.87 23.79
N GLN A 392 -34.76 4.03 23.88
CA GLN A 392 -33.36 4.18 23.47
C GLN A 392 -32.42 3.25 24.25
N GLU A 393 -32.69 3.06 25.55
CA GLU A 393 -31.92 2.18 26.42
C GLU A 393 -32.06 0.70 26.02
N GLU A 394 -33.27 0.27 25.63
CA GLU A 394 -33.49 -1.09 25.10
C GLU A 394 -32.74 -1.33 23.79
N ARG A 395 -32.67 -0.33 22.90
CA ARG A 395 -31.91 -0.43 21.65
C ARG A 395 -30.42 -0.51 21.89
N GLN A 396 -29.88 0.31 22.80
CA GLN A 396 -28.47 0.24 23.19
C GLN A 396 -28.11 -1.11 23.82
N LYS A 397 -28.97 -1.62 24.72
CA LYS A 397 -28.81 -2.94 25.32
C LYS A 397 -28.85 -4.05 24.28
N GLY A 398 -29.75 -3.96 23.29
CA GLY A 398 -29.82 -4.88 22.16
C GLY A 398 -28.56 -4.89 21.30
N ALA A 399 -28.03 -3.72 20.96
CA ALA A 399 -26.77 -3.61 20.21
C ALA A 399 -25.58 -4.20 20.98
N MET A 400 -25.46 -3.92 22.29
CA MET A 400 -24.41 -4.49 23.14
C MET A 400 -24.52 -6.02 23.24
N GLN A 401 -25.73 -6.55 23.37
CA GLN A 401 -25.98 -8.00 23.39
C GLN A 401 -25.61 -8.67 22.07
N GLU A 402 -25.89 -8.04 20.92
CA GLU A 402 -25.51 -8.53 19.60
C GLU A 402 -23.98 -8.61 19.45
N ILE A 403 -23.27 -7.54 19.83
CA ILE A 403 -21.80 -7.50 19.83
C ILE A 403 -21.25 -8.59 20.76
N GLN A 404 -21.77 -8.69 21.99
CA GLN A 404 -21.32 -9.70 22.95
C GLN A 404 -21.51 -11.12 22.40
N LYS A 405 -22.69 -11.44 21.86
CA LYS A 405 -22.94 -12.75 21.24
C LYS A 405 -21.97 -13.03 20.10
N THR A 406 -21.75 -12.05 19.23
CA THR A 406 -20.80 -12.13 18.11
C THR A 406 -19.40 -12.51 18.61
N LEU A 407 -18.88 -11.76 19.59
CA LEU A 407 -17.52 -11.97 20.13
C LEU A 407 -17.38 -13.27 20.94
N THR A 408 -18.47 -13.80 21.50
CA THR A 408 -18.44 -15.08 22.22
C THR A 408 -18.52 -16.31 21.30
N SER A 409 -18.82 -16.14 20.01
CA SER A 409 -18.96 -17.23 19.04
C SER A 409 -17.58 -17.72 18.56
N PRO A 410 -17.19 -18.99 18.81
CA PRO A 410 -15.92 -19.53 18.32
C PRO A 410 -15.82 -19.53 16.80
N SER A 411 -16.95 -19.76 16.10
CA SER A 411 -17.01 -19.77 14.65
C SER A 411 -16.63 -18.43 14.03
N VAL A 412 -16.96 -17.31 14.70
CA VAL A 412 -16.57 -15.96 14.24
C VAL A 412 -15.05 -15.83 14.23
N TRP A 413 -14.37 -16.22 15.31
CA TRP A 413 -12.92 -16.12 15.42
C TRP A 413 -12.16 -17.02 14.44
N ILE A 414 -12.60 -18.27 14.28
CA ILE A 414 -11.97 -19.20 13.34
C ILE A 414 -12.12 -18.68 11.90
N LEU A 415 -13.30 -18.15 11.56
CA LEU A 415 -13.54 -17.59 10.23
C LEU A 415 -12.79 -16.26 10.03
N SER A 416 -12.66 -15.43 11.06
CA SER A 416 -11.80 -14.24 11.03
C SER A 416 -10.34 -14.61 10.75
N LEU A 417 -9.81 -15.67 11.37
CA LEU A 417 -8.45 -16.16 11.08
C LEU A 417 -8.31 -16.64 9.63
N TYR A 418 -9.32 -17.37 9.13
CA TYR A 418 -9.37 -17.79 7.74
C TYR A 418 -9.25 -16.61 6.78
N PHE A 419 -10.09 -15.57 6.96
CA PHE A 419 -10.03 -14.37 6.12
C PHE A 419 -8.77 -13.54 6.34
N PHE A 420 -8.24 -13.47 7.55
CA PHE A 420 -6.98 -12.79 7.88
C PHE A 420 -5.82 -13.36 7.07
N PHE A 421 -5.64 -14.69 7.05
CA PHE A 421 -4.57 -15.32 6.27
C PHE A 421 -4.87 -15.31 4.77
N PHE A 422 -6.11 -15.57 4.37
CA PHE A 422 -6.48 -15.62 2.96
C PHE A 422 -6.32 -14.26 2.26
N LEU A 423 -6.89 -13.19 2.83
CA LEU A 423 -6.73 -11.84 2.27
C LEU A 423 -5.29 -11.34 2.42
N GLY A 424 -4.60 -11.75 3.49
CA GLY A 424 -3.16 -11.61 3.61
C GLY A 424 -2.42 -12.16 2.40
N ALA A 425 -2.69 -13.40 2.00
CA ALA A 425 -2.06 -14.05 0.85
C ALA A 425 -2.40 -13.32 -0.46
N VAL A 426 -3.69 -13.08 -0.72
CA VAL A 426 -4.16 -12.48 -1.98
C VAL A 426 -3.61 -11.06 -2.18
N ILE A 427 -3.64 -10.22 -1.14
CA ILE A 427 -3.18 -8.84 -1.24
C ILE A 427 -1.65 -8.79 -1.30
N THR A 428 -0.95 -9.65 -0.55
CA THR A 428 0.52 -9.76 -0.63
C THR A 428 0.96 -10.20 -2.02
N ALA A 429 0.32 -11.22 -2.59
CA ALA A 429 0.59 -11.66 -3.95
C ALA A 429 0.34 -10.51 -4.94
N GLY A 430 -0.85 -9.91 -4.92
CA GLY A 430 -1.23 -8.84 -5.84
C GLY A 430 -0.29 -7.62 -5.79
N GLY A 431 0.22 -7.26 -4.61
CA GLY A 431 1.14 -6.13 -4.44
C GLY A 431 2.59 -6.40 -4.82
N TRP A 432 3.05 -7.66 -4.77
CA TRP A 432 4.48 -7.99 -4.85
C TRP A 432 4.88 -8.90 -6.02
N ILE A 433 3.93 -9.51 -6.74
CA ILE A 433 4.25 -10.39 -7.89
C ILE A 433 5.11 -9.68 -8.94
N VAL A 434 4.76 -8.45 -9.32
CA VAL A 434 5.52 -7.70 -10.33
C VAL A 434 6.95 -7.49 -9.88
N GLU A 435 7.11 -7.03 -8.63
CA GLU A 435 8.42 -6.80 -8.02
C GLU A 435 9.25 -8.09 -7.99
N TYR A 436 8.64 -9.22 -7.66
CA TYR A 436 9.30 -10.53 -7.67
C TYR A 436 9.77 -10.93 -9.06
N LEU A 437 8.90 -10.82 -10.07
CA LEU A 437 9.23 -11.19 -11.45
C LEU A 437 10.37 -10.32 -12.00
N VAL A 438 10.36 -9.02 -11.70
CA VAL A 438 11.42 -8.11 -12.14
C VAL A 438 12.74 -8.40 -11.42
N HIS A 439 12.72 -8.49 -10.09
CA HIS A 439 13.97 -8.54 -9.30
C HIS A 439 14.56 -9.93 -9.10
N VAL A 440 13.72 -10.98 -9.11
CA VAL A 440 14.17 -12.36 -8.87
C VAL A 440 14.21 -13.15 -10.18
N ARG A 441 13.36 -12.81 -11.16
CA ARG A 441 13.28 -13.51 -12.45
C ARG A 441 13.85 -12.73 -13.63
N ASN A 442 14.38 -11.53 -13.39
CA ASN A 442 14.91 -10.65 -14.42
C ASN A 442 13.89 -10.38 -15.55
N GLY A 443 12.61 -10.35 -15.19
CA GLY A 443 11.53 -10.05 -16.12
C GLY A 443 11.55 -8.60 -16.57
N ASP A 444 11.24 -8.36 -17.84
CA ASP A 444 11.09 -7.02 -18.38
C ASP A 444 9.85 -6.34 -17.78
N LEU A 445 10.05 -5.23 -17.09
CA LEU A 445 9.02 -4.44 -16.41
C LEU A 445 7.84 -4.10 -17.33
N ASN A 446 8.11 -3.83 -18.62
CA ASN A 446 7.08 -3.48 -19.61
C ASN A 446 6.07 -4.61 -19.83
N ASN A 447 6.48 -5.85 -19.59
CA ASN A 447 5.65 -7.04 -19.76
C ASN A 447 5.12 -7.56 -18.42
N MET A 448 5.86 -7.36 -17.32
CA MET A 448 5.50 -7.94 -16.01
C MET A 448 4.26 -7.27 -15.39
N GLY A 449 3.97 -6.01 -15.75
CA GLY A 449 2.78 -5.30 -15.28
C GLY A 449 1.44 -5.96 -15.65
N TYR A 450 1.43 -6.82 -16.68
CA TYR A 450 0.23 -7.55 -17.10
C TYR A 450 0.05 -8.89 -16.39
N VAL A 451 1.08 -9.43 -15.73
CA VAL A 451 0.98 -10.74 -15.05
C VAL A 451 -0.05 -10.75 -13.92
N PRO A 452 -0.19 -9.69 -13.09
CA PRO A 452 -1.29 -9.59 -12.12
C PRO A 452 -2.69 -9.66 -12.76
N ALA A 453 -2.86 -9.22 -14.01
CA ALA A 453 -4.14 -9.36 -14.72
C ALA A 453 -4.52 -10.85 -14.89
N GLY A 454 -3.54 -11.73 -15.07
CA GLY A 454 -3.74 -13.18 -15.06
C GLY A 454 -4.25 -13.70 -13.72
N PHE A 455 -3.65 -13.28 -12.61
CA PHE A 455 -4.11 -13.61 -11.25
C PHE A 455 -5.55 -13.14 -10.99
N TYR A 456 -5.85 -11.88 -11.30
CA TYR A 456 -7.18 -11.31 -11.08
C TYR A 456 -8.23 -11.90 -12.04
N GLY A 457 -7.88 -12.10 -13.31
CA GLY A 457 -8.74 -12.71 -14.32
C GLY A 457 -9.02 -14.18 -14.02
N GLY A 458 -8.02 -14.93 -13.56
CA GLY A 458 -8.19 -16.27 -13.01
C GLY A 458 -9.20 -16.26 -11.87
N GLY A 459 -9.02 -15.39 -10.87
CA GLY A 459 -9.94 -15.28 -9.75
C GLY A 459 -11.36 -14.85 -10.12
N PHE A 460 -11.52 -13.98 -11.12
CA PHE A 460 -12.81 -13.64 -11.71
C PHE A 460 -13.52 -14.88 -12.27
N LEU A 461 -12.85 -15.64 -13.13
CA LEU A 461 -13.41 -16.86 -13.73
C LEU A 461 -13.65 -17.94 -12.68
N GLY A 462 -12.74 -18.10 -11.71
CA GLY A 462 -12.88 -19.06 -10.61
C GLY A 462 -14.12 -18.79 -9.76
N ARG A 463 -14.41 -17.53 -9.46
CA ARG A 463 -15.62 -17.12 -8.70
C ARG A 463 -16.93 -17.40 -9.45
N LEU A 464 -16.91 -17.43 -10.78
CA LEU A 464 -18.09 -17.73 -11.60
C LEU A 464 -18.23 -19.25 -11.86
N ILE A 465 -17.17 -19.89 -12.33
CA ILE A 465 -17.20 -21.26 -12.84
C ILE A 465 -17.19 -22.30 -11.72
N LEU A 466 -16.39 -22.07 -10.67
CA LEU A 466 -16.21 -23.06 -9.60
C LEU A 466 -17.26 -22.93 -8.49
N ALA A 467 -18.15 -21.93 -8.52
CA ALA A 467 -19.18 -21.75 -7.49
C ALA A 467 -20.13 -22.97 -7.40
N GLU A 468 -20.62 -23.47 -8.54
CA GLU A 468 -21.54 -24.60 -8.58
C GLU A 468 -20.84 -25.94 -8.20
N PRO A 469 -19.67 -26.30 -8.76
CA PRO A 469 -18.90 -27.46 -8.31
C PRO A 469 -18.61 -27.45 -6.81
N THR A 470 -18.23 -26.28 -6.26
CA THR A 470 -17.91 -26.13 -4.84
C THR A 470 -19.11 -26.45 -3.96
N TYR A 471 -20.29 -25.98 -4.35
CA TYR A 471 -21.53 -26.26 -3.64
C TYR A 471 -21.93 -27.74 -3.76
N ARG A 472 -21.94 -28.30 -4.99
CA ARG A 472 -22.40 -29.68 -5.25
C ARG A 472 -21.56 -30.75 -4.57
N TRP A 473 -20.24 -30.60 -4.55
CA TRP A 473 -19.33 -31.61 -3.99
C TRP A 473 -18.90 -31.31 -2.55
N GLY A 474 -19.48 -30.27 -1.95
CA GLY A 474 -19.30 -29.89 -0.57
C GLY A 474 -18.17 -28.88 -0.38
N GLU A 475 -18.56 -27.72 0.14
CA GLU A 475 -17.72 -26.53 0.32
C GLU A 475 -16.41 -26.85 1.05
N ARG A 476 -16.50 -27.58 2.17
CA ARG A 476 -15.33 -27.91 2.98
C ARG A 476 -14.28 -28.72 2.21
N ARG A 477 -14.74 -29.75 1.47
CA ARG A 477 -13.88 -30.65 0.71
C ARG A 477 -13.26 -29.93 -0.49
N MET A 478 -14.09 -29.21 -1.24
CA MET A 478 -13.65 -28.52 -2.45
C MET A 478 -12.65 -27.40 -2.16
N ILE A 479 -12.87 -26.59 -1.13
CA ILE A 479 -11.90 -25.57 -0.73
C ILE A 479 -10.57 -26.20 -0.29
N PHE A 480 -10.59 -27.34 0.41
CA PHE A 480 -9.35 -28.03 0.76
C PHE A 480 -8.60 -28.55 -0.47
N ILE A 481 -9.30 -29.14 -1.45
CA ILE A 481 -8.70 -29.60 -2.72
C ILE A 481 -8.08 -28.42 -3.46
N TYR A 482 -8.84 -27.33 -3.64
CA TYR A 482 -8.34 -26.14 -4.32
C TYR A 482 -7.15 -25.50 -3.60
N LEU A 483 -7.10 -25.58 -2.26
CA LEU A 483 -5.97 -25.11 -1.48
C LEU A 483 -4.70 -25.93 -1.73
N LEU A 484 -4.81 -27.26 -1.82
CA LEU A 484 -3.68 -28.10 -2.21
C LEU A 484 -3.19 -27.77 -3.63
N LEU A 485 -4.11 -27.50 -4.55
CA LEU A 485 -3.77 -27.05 -5.90
C LEU A 485 -3.08 -25.68 -5.87
N CYS A 486 -3.58 -24.73 -5.09
CA CYS A 486 -2.96 -23.40 -4.95
C CYS A 486 -1.55 -23.50 -4.37
N VAL A 487 -1.33 -24.32 -3.33
CA VAL A 487 0.01 -24.55 -2.78
C VAL A 487 0.92 -25.21 -3.81
N GLY A 488 0.43 -26.21 -4.55
CA GLY A 488 1.21 -26.82 -5.63
C GLY A 488 1.60 -25.83 -6.72
N LEU A 489 0.67 -24.98 -7.14
CA LEU A 489 0.92 -23.92 -8.13
C LEU A 489 1.88 -22.85 -7.61
N GLU A 490 1.79 -22.49 -6.33
CA GLU A 490 2.72 -21.57 -5.67
C GLU A 490 4.14 -22.17 -5.61
N LEU A 491 4.27 -23.48 -5.32
CA LEU A 491 5.56 -24.16 -5.34
C LEU A 491 6.13 -24.25 -6.77
N VAL A 492 5.27 -24.43 -7.80
CA VAL A 492 5.70 -24.35 -9.20
C VAL A 492 6.19 -22.95 -9.54
N PHE A 493 5.45 -21.91 -9.14
CA PHE A 493 5.85 -20.51 -9.32
C PHE A 493 7.21 -20.23 -8.65
N TRP A 494 7.41 -20.77 -7.45
CA TRP A 494 8.65 -20.58 -6.69
C TRP A 494 9.84 -21.33 -7.31
N PHE A 495 9.69 -22.61 -7.64
CA PHE A 495 10.83 -23.46 -8.00
C PHE A 495 11.11 -23.56 -9.50
N VAL A 496 10.18 -23.17 -10.37
CA VAL A 496 10.39 -23.18 -11.82
C VAL A 496 10.70 -21.76 -12.30
N PRO A 497 11.96 -21.40 -12.57
CA PRO A 497 12.36 -20.05 -12.99
C PRO A 497 12.03 -19.81 -14.46
N ASN A 498 10.74 -19.72 -14.78
CA ASN A 498 10.25 -19.46 -16.13
C ASN A 498 9.02 -18.56 -16.05
N ILE A 499 9.14 -17.35 -16.59
CA ILE A 499 8.11 -16.30 -16.51
C ILE A 499 6.78 -16.75 -17.11
N ILE A 500 6.79 -17.52 -18.20
CA ILE A 500 5.56 -18.01 -18.82
C ILE A 500 4.89 -19.03 -17.88
N THR A 501 5.66 -19.97 -17.34
CA THR A 501 5.18 -20.93 -16.36
C THR A 501 4.62 -20.23 -15.12
N GLU A 502 5.30 -19.20 -14.62
CA GLU A 502 4.87 -18.40 -13.46
C GLU A 502 3.58 -17.63 -13.74
N ALA A 503 3.48 -16.97 -14.91
CA ALA A 503 2.26 -16.27 -15.31
C ALA A 503 1.06 -17.22 -15.44
N VAL A 504 1.27 -18.42 -15.97
CA VAL A 504 0.23 -19.47 -16.04
C VAL A 504 -0.10 -19.98 -14.63
N ALA A 505 0.91 -20.29 -13.82
CA ALA A 505 0.74 -20.81 -12.47
C ALA A 505 -0.05 -19.84 -11.58
N ILE A 506 0.28 -18.55 -11.63
CA ILE A 506 -0.43 -17.53 -10.83
C ILE A 506 -1.84 -17.26 -11.35
N SER A 507 -2.07 -17.37 -12.66
CA SER A 507 -3.43 -17.28 -13.22
C SER A 507 -4.31 -18.44 -12.74
N LEU A 508 -3.77 -19.66 -12.75
CA LEU A 508 -4.46 -20.84 -12.22
C LEU A 508 -4.63 -20.76 -10.69
N LEU A 509 -3.65 -20.21 -9.97
CA LEU A 509 -3.75 -19.98 -8.54
C LEU A 509 -4.90 -19.01 -8.25
N GLY A 510 -5.01 -17.92 -9.02
CA GLY A 510 -6.17 -17.03 -9.00
C GLY A 510 -7.47 -17.80 -9.23
N PHE A 511 -7.53 -18.64 -10.26
CA PHE A 511 -8.71 -19.46 -10.58
C PHE A 511 -9.15 -20.38 -9.44
N PHE A 512 -8.25 -21.20 -8.91
CA PHE A 512 -8.59 -22.16 -7.85
C PHE A 512 -8.83 -21.48 -6.49
N SER A 513 -8.18 -20.34 -6.22
CA SER A 513 -8.45 -19.54 -5.02
C SER A 513 -9.74 -18.70 -5.13
N GLY A 514 -10.29 -18.53 -6.34
CA GLY A 514 -11.49 -17.73 -6.59
C GLY A 514 -12.65 -18.01 -5.62
N PRO A 515 -13.08 -19.27 -5.43
CA PRO A 515 -14.18 -19.62 -4.53
C PRO A 515 -13.95 -19.33 -3.05
N PHE A 516 -12.73 -19.09 -2.59
CA PHE A 516 -12.38 -19.05 -1.16
C PHE A 516 -13.20 -17.99 -0.41
N PHE A 517 -13.25 -16.77 -0.96
CA PHE A 517 -14.01 -15.69 -0.35
C PHE A 517 -15.51 -16.00 -0.31
N ALA A 518 -16.13 -16.24 -1.47
CA ALA A 518 -17.57 -16.43 -1.60
C ALA A 518 -18.06 -17.64 -0.79
N THR A 519 -17.29 -18.73 -0.81
CA THR A 519 -17.58 -19.94 -0.03
C THR A 519 -17.40 -19.71 1.46
N GLY A 520 -16.37 -18.96 1.87
CA GLY A 520 -16.18 -18.53 3.24
C GLY A 520 -17.40 -17.76 3.77
N ILE A 521 -17.95 -16.84 2.98
CA ILE A 521 -19.18 -16.10 3.34
C ILE A 521 -20.42 -16.99 3.33
N SER A 522 -20.55 -17.88 2.35
CA SER A 522 -21.62 -18.88 2.31
C SER A 522 -21.63 -19.71 3.59
N VAL A 523 -20.49 -20.26 4.01
CA VAL A 523 -20.35 -21.00 5.26
C VAL A 523 -20.61 -20.11 6.48
N ALA A 524 -20.13 -18.85 6.48
CA ALA A 524 -20.43 -17.87 7.52
C ALA A 524 -21.93 -17.73 7.76
N SER A 525 -22.70 -17.53 6.68
CA SER A 525 -24.16 -17.34 6.76
C SER A 525 -24.92 -18.55 7.31
N LYS A 526 -24.32 -19.74 7.22
CA LYS A 526 -24.86 -21.00 7.75
C LYS A 526 -24.46 -21.24 9.21
N LEU A 527 -23.31 -20.70 9.63
CA LEU A 527 -22.83 -20.79 11.02
C LEU A 527 -23.44 -19.71 11.92
N PHE A 528 -23.82 -18.56 11.38
CA PHE A 528 -24.31 -17.43 12.16
C PHE A 528 -25.82 -17.29 12.11
N THR A 529 -26.42 -17.11 13.29
CA THR A 529 -27.84 -16.77 13.42
C THR A 529 -28.11 -15.39 12.83
N VAL A 530 -29.34 -15.17 12.36
CA VAL A 530 -29.75 -13.93 11.67
C VAL A 530 -29.52 -12.68 12.52
N ASP A 531 -29.64 -12.80 13.85
CA ASP A 531 -29.47 -11.69 14.80
C ASP A 531 -28.03 -11.20 14.94
N ILE A 532 -27.02 -12.04 14.65
CA ILE A 532 -25.60 -11.65 14.76
C ILE A 532 -24.88 -11.57 13.41
N ARG A 533 -25.53 -12.00 12.32
CA ARG A 533 -24.88 -12.21 11.02
C ARG A 533 -24.17 -10.96 10.50
N SER A 534 -24.82 -9.80 10.55
CA SER A 534 -24.25 -8.55 10.02
C SER A 534 -23.05 -8.06 10.84
N SER A 535 -23.15 -8.12 12.17
CA SER A 535 -22.06 -7.78 13.10
C SER A 535 -20.90 -8.76 12.99
N ALA A 536 -21.17 -10.07 12.83
CA ALA A 536 -20.16 -11.09 12.60
C ALA A 536 -19.41 -10.88 11.28
N LEU A 537 -20.13 -10.64 10.17
CA LEU A 537 -19.50 -10.38 8.87
C LEU A 537 -18.64 -9.10 8.90
N SER A 538 -19.15 -8.02 9.50
CA SER A 538 -18.38 -6.79 9.67
C SER A 538 -17.10 -7.03 10.46
N PHE A 539 -17.17 -7.80 11.54
CA PHE A 539 -16.02 -8.16 12.37
C PHE A 539 -14.99 -9.03 11.60
N ILE A 540 -15.47 -10.00 10.83
CA ILE A 540 -14.62 -10.85 9.98
C ILE A 540 -13.88 -10.01 8.94
N PHE A 541 -14.57 -9.06 8.30
CA PHE A 541 -13.95 -8.19 7.31
C PHE A 541 -12.89 -7.29 7.92
N VAL A 542 -13.09 -6.75 9.13
CA VAL A 542 -12.02 -6.01 9.84
C VAL A 542 -10.77 -6.88 9.96
N PHE A 543 -10.88 -8.11 10.45
CA PHE A 543 -9.74 -9.02 10.57
C PHE A 543 -9.11 -9.36 9.21
N GLY A 544 -9.93 -9.59 8.19
CA GLY A 544 -9.48 -9.76 6.82
C GLY A 544 -8.61 -8.60 6.32
N GLN A 545 -9.04 -7.36 6.58
CA GLN A 545 -8.30 -6.15 6.20
C GLN A 545 -7.03 -5.96 7.04
N VAL A 546 -7.04 -6.34 8.32
CA VAL A 546 -5.82 -6.36 9.13
C VAL A 546 -4.79 -7.31 8.51
N GLY A 547 -5.18 -8.51 8.11
CA GLY A 547 -4.29 -9.44 7.41
C GLY A 547 -3.77 -8.86 6.09
N GLY A 548 -4.68 -8.27 5.31
CA GLY A 548 -4.36 -7.57 4.06
C GLY A 548 -3.42 -6.36 4.20
N ALA A 549 -3.31 -5.77 5.40
CA ALA A 549 -2.38 -4.68 5.68
C ALA A 549 -1.06 -5.17 6.27
N ILE A 550 -1.10 -6.13 7.20
CA ILE A 550 0.09 -6.63 7.92
C ILE A 550 1.02 -7.39 6.97
N PHE A 551 0.50 -8.36 6.22
CA PHE A 551 1.39 -9.26 5.47
C PHE A 551 2.15 -8.58 4.33
N PRO A 552 1.56 -7.70 3.51
CA PRO A 552 2.33 -6.96 2.52
C PRO A 552 3.40 -6.06 3.15
N ALA A 553 3.11 -5.45 4.31
CA ALA A 553 4.07 -4.62 5.04
C ALA A 553 5.23 -5.45 5.61
N VAL A 554 4.94 -6.58 6.25
CA VAL A 554 5.95 -7.52 6.74
C VAL A 554 6.81 -8.03 5.60
N THR A 555 6.20 -8.44 4.48
CA THR A 555 6.92 -8.84 3.27
C THR A 555 7.83 -7.73 2.77
N GLY A 556 7.38 -6.47 2.75
CA GLY A 556 8.21 -5.34 2.35
C GLY A 556 9.40 -5.09 3.27
N ILE A 557 9.19 -5.14 4.58
CA ILE A 557 10.27 -5.01 5.58
C ILE A 557 11.30 -6.14 5.40
N MET A 558 10.84 -7.38 5.24
CA MET A 558 11.72 -8.52 5.02
C MET A 558 12.46 -8.41 3.69
N ALA A 559 11.78 -7.97 2.63
CA ALA A 559 12.36 -7.80 1.29
C ALA A 559 13.51 -6.78 1.27
N THR A 560 13.50 -5.78 2.16
CA THR A 560 14.62 -4.84 2.32
C THR A 560 15.89 -5.53 2.80
N ASN A 561 15.78 -6.53 3.67
CA ASN A 561 16.93 -7.20 4.29
C ASN A 561 17.42 -8.42 3.50
N VAL A 562 16.50 -9.26 3.04
CA VAL A 562 16.82 -10.55 2.40
C VAL A 562 16.44 -10.62 0.91
N GLY A 563 15.89 -9.54 0.36
CA GLY A 563 15.42 -9.46 -1.03
C GLY A 563 14.00 -9.97 -1.22
N VAL A 564 13.44 -9.64 -2.39
CA VAL A 564 12.03 -9.91 -2.75
C VAL A 564 11.71 -11.41 -2.85
N ALA A 565 12.74 -12.26 -2.88
CA ALA A 565 12.60 -13.72 -2.85
C ALA A 565 11.77 -14.24 -1.64
N VAL A 566 11.70 -13.47 -0.54
CA VAL A 566 10.87 -13.78 0.64
C VAL A 566 9.37 -13.88 0.35
N LEU A 567 8.91 -13.36 -0.78
CA LEU A 567 7.49 -13.42 -1.17
C LEU A 567 6.97 -14.86 -1.20
N GLN A 568 7.71 -15.78 -1.83
CA GLN A 568 7.26 -17.15 -2.05
C GLN A 568 7.04 -17.95 -0.75
N PRO A 569 8.03 -18.04 0.17
CA PRO A 569 7.79 -18.72 1.44
C PRO A 569 6.68 -18.07 2.27
N MET A 570 6.51 -16.74 2.19
CA MET A 570 5.41 -16.04 2.84
C MET A 570 4.06 -16.50 2.29
N LEU A 571 3.88 -16.53 0.97
CA LEU A 571 2.64 -16.94 0.32
C LEU A 571 2.31 -18.41 0.62
N VAL A 572 3.29 -19.32 0.55
CA VAL A 572 3.10 -20.73 0.95
C VAL A 572 2.65 -20.82 2.42
N GLY A 573 3.31 -20.09 3.32
CA GLY A 573 2.93 -20.06 4.74
C GLY A 573 1.51 -19.55 4.97
N LEU A 574 1.10 -18.50 4.27
CA LEU A 574 -0.23 -17.92 4.35
C LEU A 574 -1.32 -18.85 3.78
N LEU A 575 -1.06 -19.50 2.65
CA LEU A 575 -1.96 -20.51 2.10
C LEU A 575 -2.08 -21.72 3.04
N GLY A 576 -0.97 -22.16 3.64
CA GLY A 576 -0.97 -23.20 4.67
C GLY A 576 -1.83 -22.81 5.88
N ALA A 577 -1.65 -21.61 6.42
CA ALA A 577 -2.43 -21.08 7.54
C ALA A 577 -3.92 -20.90 7.19
N THR A 578 -4.22 -20.49 5.96
CA THR A 578 -5.59 -20.46 5.41
C THR A 578 -6.22 -21.86 5.40
N GLY A 579 -5.46 -22.88 5.02
CA GLY A 579 -5.94 -24.27 5.00
C GLY A 579 -6.18 -24.82 6.40
N ILE A 580 -5.26 -24.57 7.33
CA ILE A 580 -5.38 -24.99 8.72
C ILE A 580 -6.63 -24.35 9.36
N SER A 581 -6.77 -23.02 9.23
CA SER A 581 -7.94 -22.31 9.77
C SER A 581 -9.27 -22.77 9.14
N TRP A 582 -9.28 -23.06 7.83
CA TRP A 582 -10.44 -23.65 7.15
C TRP A 582 -10.83 -25.02 7.73
N LEU A 583 -9.85 -25.89 7.98
CA LEU A 583 -10.08 -27.21 8.57
C LEU A 583 -10.52 -27.14 10.04
N LEU A 584 -10.21 -26.06 10.76
CA LEU A 584 -10.68 -25.87 12.14
C LEU A 584 -12.14 -25.42 12.21
N LEU A 585 -12.77 -24.98 11.11
CA LEU A 585 -14.17 -24.59 11.12
C LEU A 585 -15.06 -25.74 11.61
N PRO A 586 -16.08 -25.48 12.43
CA PRO A 586 -17.02 -26.52 12.84
C PRO A 586 -17.66 -27.16 11.61
N LYS A 587 -17.83 -28.48 11.64
CA LYS A 587 -18.67 -29.15 10.66
C LYS A 587 -20.10 -28.64 10.89
N SER A 588 -20.58 -27.76 10.02
CA SER A 588 -21.98 -27.38 10.02
C SER A 588 -22.81 -28.63 9.76
N ARG A 589 -23.78 -28.95 10.65
CA ARG A 589 -24.86 -29.89 10.32
C ARG A 589 -25.65 -29.25 9.18
N LEU A 590 -25.36 -29.60 7.93
CA LEU A 590 -26.09 -29.14 6.77
C LEU A 590 -26.61 -30.37 6.03
N HIS A 591 -27.93 -30.42 5.94
CA HIS A 591 -28.78 -31.39 5.25
C HIS A 591 -28.14 -32.02 4.01
N HIS A 592 -27.62 -33.23 4.21
CA HIS A 592 -27.68 -34.36 3.28
C HIS A 592 -27.64 -35.64 4.13
N GLU A 593 -28.59 -35.72 5.08
CA GLU A 593 -29.33 -36.93 5.42
C GLU A 593 -30.81 -36.60 5.26
#